data_AF-A0A6P5RJQ5-F1
#
_entry.id   AF-A0A6P5RJQ5-F1
#
_cell.length_a   1.000
_cell.length_b   1.000
_cell.length_c   1.000
_cell.angle_alpha   90.00
_cell.angle_beta   90.00
_cell.angle_gamma   90.00
#
_symmetry.space_group_name_H-M   'P 1'
#
loop_
_entity.id
_entity.type
_entity.pdbx_description
1 polymer ?
#
loop_
_entity_poly.entity_id
_entity_poly.type
_entity_poly.pdbx_seq_one_letter_code
_entity_poly.pdbx_strand_id
1 'polypeptide(L)'
;VKREISGVLYHESTHVWQWNGNGQAPGGLIEGIADYVRLKAGFVPSHWVQPGQGNRWDQGYDVTARFLDYLNGRRSGFVAELNKKLRSGYSAKYFVDLLGKNVDQLWSDYKAKYAQN
;
A
#
# COMPACT_ATOMS: atom_id res chain seq x y z
N VAL A 1 4.58 -19.03 -14.61
CA VAL A 1 4.87 -18.00 -15.64
C VAL A 1 3.65 -17.11 -15.95
N LYS A 2 2.54 -17.61 -16.51
CA LYS A 2 1.36 -16.78 -16.86
C LYS A 2 0.84 -15.91 -15.70
N ARG A 3 0.66 -16.49 -14.50
CA ARG A 3 0.18 -15.76 -13.30
C ARG A 3 1.12 -14.63 -12.87
N GLU A 4 2.43 -14.83 -13.01
CA GLU A 4 3.44 -13.84 -12.64
C GLU A 4 3.44 -12.67 -13.62
N ILE A 5 3.39 -12.95 -14.92
CA ILE A 5 3.26 -11.92 -15.97
C ILE A 5 1.98 -11.11 -15.76
N SER A 6 0.85 -11.78 -15.51
CA SER A 6 -0.40 -11.08 -15.19
C SER A 6 -0.25 -10.20 -13.96
N GLY A 7 0.38 -10.69 -12.88
CA GLY A 7 0.62 -9.89 -11.67
C GLY A 7 1.45 -8.63 -11.93
N VAL A 8 2.53 -8.75 -12.70
CA VAL A 8 3.36 -7.61 -13.10
C VAL A 8 2.56 -6.63 -13.96
N LEU A 9 1.74 -7.11 -14.91
CA LEU A 9 0.89 -6.21 -15.70
C LEU A 9 -0.10 -5.40 -14.85
N TYR A 10 -0.65 -5.98 -13.78
CA TYR A 10 -1.50 -5.23 -12.84
C TYR A 10 -0.72 -4.17 -12.06
N HIS A 11 0.51 -4.51 -11.64
CA HIS A 11 1.43 -3.57 -10.99
C HIS A 11 1.71 -2.37 -11.91
N GLU A 12 2.24 -2.63 -13.12
CA GLU A 12 2.59 -1.57 -14.08
C GLU A 12 1.38 -0.77 -14.55
N SER A 13 0.23 -1.42 -14.75
CA SER A 13 -1.01 -0.71 -15.12
C SER A 13 -1.47 0.24 -14.01
N THR A 14 -1.15 -0.05 -12.75
CA THR A 14 -1.46 0.85 -11.63
C THR A 14 -0.64 2.13 -11.73
N HIS A 15 0.63 2.06 -12.14
CA HIS A 15 1.47 3.24 -12.35
C HIS A 15 0.90 4.24 -13.38
N VAL A 16 0.15 3.75 -14.38
CA VAL A 16 -0.51 4.60 -15.40
C VAL A 16 -1.62 5.47 -14.78
N TRP A 17 -2.35 4.94 -13.79
CA TRP A 17 -3.53 5.59 -13.22
C TRP A 17 -3.30 6.24 -11.87
N GLN A 18 -2.19 5.92 -11.20
CA GLN A 18 -1.88 6.46 -9.89
C GLN A 18 -1.20 7.83 -9.98
N TRP A 19 -1.46 8.67 -8.99
CA TRP A 19 -0.72 9.91 -8.80
C TRP A 19 0.49 9.66 -7.92
N ASN A 20 1.61 10.33 -8.24
CA ASN A 20 2.86 10.19 -7.49
C ASN A 20 3.11 11.34 -6.49
N GLY A 21 2.09 12.15 -6.17
CA GLY A 21 2.26 13.28 -5.26
C GLY A 21 3.12 14.40 -5.86
N ASN A 22 3.07 14.64 -7.18
CA ASN A 22 4.01 15.53 -7.88
C ASN A 22 5.48 15.17 -7.60
N GLY A 23 5.78 13.87 -7.51
CA GLY A 23 7.11 13.34 -7.17
C GLY A 23 7.49 13.44 -5.69
N GLN A 24 6.59 13.89 -4.82
CA GLN A 24 6.86 14.05 -3.38
C GLN A 24 6.47 12.82 -2.55
N ALA A 25 5.64 11.92 -3.11
CA ALA A 25 5.25 10.72 -2.40
C ALA A 25 6.46 9.78 -2.23
N PRO A 26 6.61 9.09 -1.08
CA PRO A 26 7.67 8.12 -0.90
C PRO A 26 7.61 7.05 -1.98
N GLY A 27 8.74 6.73 -2.61
CA GLY A 27 8.80 5.72 -3.67
C GLY A 27 8.20 4.38 -3.24
N GLY A 28 8.48 3.92 -2.02
CA GLY A 28 7.90 2.67 -1.53
C GLY A 28 6.39 2.73 -1.21
N LEU A 29 5.79 3.92 -1.07
CA LEU A 29 4.32 4.06 -1.09
C LEU A 29 3.78 3.85 -2.50
N ILE A 30 4.44 4.43 -3.50
CA ILE A 30 4.09 4.35 -4.93
C ILE A 30 4.16 2.91 -5.44
N GLU A 31 5.26 2.20 -5.16
CA GLU A 31 5.40 0.77 -5.47
C GLU A 31 4.40 -0.08 -4.67
N GLY A 32 4.16 0.30 -3.41
CA GLY A 32 3.22 -0.41 -2.53
C GLY A 32 1.77 -0.32 -2.99
N ILE A 33 1.35 0.80 -3.59
CA ILE A 33 0.00 0.94 -4.16
C ILE A 33 -0.15 0.03 -5.38
N ALA A 34 0.87 -0.05 -6.24
CA ALA A 34 0.88 -0.96 -7.39
C ALA A 34 0.77 -2.43 -6.96
N ASP A 35 1.55 -2.85 -5.98
CA ASP A 35 1.45 -4.21 -5.43
C ASP A 35 0.18 -4.45 -4.60
N TYR A 36 -0.42 -3.43 -3.99
CA TYR A 36 -1.75 -3.54 -3.38
C TYR A 36 -2.81 -3.90 -4.42
N VAL A 37 -2.80 -3.26 -5.60
CA VAL A 37 -3.75 -3.59 -6.67
C VAL A 37 -3.54 -5.02 -7.16
N ARG A 38 -2.28 -5.43 -7.36
CA ARG A 38 -1.91 -6.82 -7.67
C ARG A 38 -2.42 -7.80 -6.61
N LEU A 39 -2.30 -7.46 -5.33
CA LEU A 39 -2.82 -8.24 -4.20
C LEU A 39 -4.34 -8.38 -4.27
N LYS A 40 -5.08 -7.28 -4.46
CA LYS A 40 -6.55 -7.31 -4.55
C LYS A 40 -7.07 -8.07 -5.77
N ALA A 41 -6.31 -8.08 -6.86
CA ALA A 41 -6.59 -8.89 -8.04
C ALA A 41 -6.26 -10.38 -7.86
N GLY A 42 -5.74 -10.77 -6.68
CA GLY A 42 -5.42 -12.16 -6.35
C GLY A 42 -4.08 -12.65 -6.89
N PHE A 43 -3.26 -11.79 -7.50
CA PHE A 43 -1.98 -12.17 -8.11
C PHE A 43 -0.81 -12.10 -7.12
N VAL A 44 -1.01 -12.60 -5.91
CA VAL A 44 0.00 -12.68 -4.84
C VAL A 44 0.98 -13.82 -5.13
N PRO A 45 2.29 -13.53 -5.33
CA PRO A 45 3.35 -14.54 -5.39
C PRO A 45 3.55 -15.28 -4.08
N SER A 46 4.02 -16.52 -4.15
CA SER A 46 4.26 -17.36 -2.98
C SER A 46 5.40 -16.89 -2.07
N HIS A 47 6.33 -16.08 -2.60
CA HIS A 47 7.48 -15.57 -1.88
C HIS A 47 7.22 -14.23 -1.18
N TRP A 48 6.03 -13.65 -1.35
CA TRP A 48 5.68 -12.39 -0.70
C TRP A 48 5.65 -12.54 0.81
N VAL A 49 6.03 -11.47 1.50
CA VAL A 49 5.97 -11.39 2.95
C VAL A 49 4.55 -11.62 3.47
N GLN A 50 4.49 -12.16 4.68
CA GLN A 50 3.23 -12.31 5.42
C GLN A 50 2.78 -10.98 6.03
N PRO A 51 1.49 -10.80 6.31
CA PRO A 51 1.02 -9.66 7.10
C PRO A 51 1.82 -9.51 8.40
N GLY A 52 2.19 -8.28 8.73
CA GLY A 52 3.03 -7.94 9.89
C GLY A 52 4.53 -8.01 9.65
N GLN A 53 5.02 -8.56 8.54
CA GLN A 53 6.45 -8.57 8.24
C GLN A 53 6.92 -7.24 7.61
N GLY A 54 8.24 -7.07 7.51
CA GLY A 54 8.89 -5.84 7.07
C GLY A 54 9.19 -4.85 8.20
N ASN A 55 10.00 -3.84 7.89
CA ASN A 55 10.60 -2.94 8.88
C ASN A 55 9.96 -1.55 8.90
N ARG A 56 9.47 -1.07 7.74
CA ARG A 56 8.88 0.26 7.58
C ARG A 56 7.65 0.21 6.69
N TRP A 57 6.72 1.13 6.91
CA TRP A 57 5.44 1.17 6.21
C TRP A 57 5.58 1.54 4.72
N ASP A 58 6.65 2.25 4.35
CA ASP A 58 6.98 2.70 2.99
C ASP A 58 8.14 1.90 2.37
N GLN A 59 8.30 0.64 2.76
CA GLN A 59 9.42 -0.18 2.28
C GLN A 59 9.34 -0.46 0.77
N GLY A 60 8.13 -0.39 0.21
CA GLY A 60 7.85 -0.77 -1.17
C GLY A 60 7.12 -2.10 -1.23
N TYR A 61 6.63 -2.38 -2.44
CA TYR A 61 6.20 -3.69 -2.89
C TYR A 61 5.23 -4.38 -1.91
N ASP A 62 5.43 -5.67 -1.68
CA ASP A 62 4.62 -6.55 -0.85
C ASP A 62 4.47 -6.08 0.60
N VAL A 63 5.54 -5.58 1.23
CA VAL A 63 5.50 -5.05 2.61
C VAL A 63 4.48 -3.91 2.72
N THR A 64 4.63 -2.89 1.85
CA THR A 64 3.70 -1.75 1.85
C THR A 64 2.30 -2.20 1.42
N ALA A 65 2.19 -3.08 0.42
CA ALA A 65 0.90 -3.58 -0.08
C ALA A 65 0.07 -4.28 1.01
N ARG A 66 0.72 -5.10 1.85
CA ARG A 66 0.07 -5.78 3.00
C ARG A 66 -0.42 -4.77 4.04
N PHE A 67 0.37 -3.73 4.29
CA PHE A 67 -0.04 -2.65 5.18
C PHE A 67 -1.25 -1.88 4.63
N LEU A 68 -1.22 -1.51 3.35
CA LEU A 68 -2.32 -0.84 2.68
C LEU A 68 -3.60 -1.69 2.66
N ASP A 69 -3.50 -3.01 2.51
CA ASP A 69 -4.65 -3.93 2.62
C ASP A 69 -5.25 -3.93 4.03
N TYR A 70 -4.40 -3.93 5.07
CA TYR A 70 -4.85 -3.74 6.44
C TYR A 70 -5.57 -2.40 6.64
N LEU A 71 -5.03 -1.29 6.14
CA LEU A 71 -5.66 0.03 6.23
C LEU A 71 -6.99 0.09 5.49
N ASN A 72 -7.08 -0.52 4.31
CA ASN A 72 -8.32 -0.62 3.55
C ASN A 72 -9.37 -1.49 4.28
N GLY A 73 -8.95 -2.50 5.05
CA GLY A 73 -9.83 -3.26 5.94
C GLY A 73 -10.40 -2.42 7.09
N ARG A 74 -9.71 -1.37 7.54
CA ARG A 74 -10.20 -0.43 8.57
C ARG A 74 -11.14 0.63 7.99
N ARG A 75 -10.89 1.06 6.76
CA ARG A 75 -11.74 1.99 6.01
C ARG A 75 -11.78 1.58 4.55
N SER A 76 -12.93 1.05 4.13
CA SER A 76 -13.15 0.70 2.73
C SER A 76 -12.91 1.90 1.82
N GLY A 77 -12.15 1.69 0.74
CA GLY A 77 -11.79 2.75 -0.21
C GLY A 77 -10.61 3.62 0.24
N PHE A 78 -9.92 3.29 1.33
CA PHE A 78 -8.76 4.05 1.81
C PHE A 78 -7.72 4.30 0.72
N VAL A 79 -7.30 3.25 0.00
CA VAL A 79 -6.22 3.38 -1.02
C VAL A 79 -6.67 4.25 -2.19
N ALA A 80 -7.93 4.13 -2.61
CA ALA A 80 -8.49 4.95 -3.69
C ALA A 80 -8.53 6.45 -3.31
N GLU A 81 -8.98 6.76 -2.08
CA GLU A 81 -9.00 8.13 -1.58
C GLU A 81 -7.59 8.70 -1.32
N LEU A 82 -6.65 7.85 -0.89
CA LEU A 82 -5.24 8.23 -0.78
C LEU A 82 -4.68 8.60 -2.15
N ASN A 83 -4.87 7.74 -3.17
CA ASN A 83 -4.44 8.02 -4.53
C ASN A 83 -5.04 9.34 -5.06
N LYS A 84 -6.33 9.59 -4.80
CA LYS A 84 -6.98 10.85 -5.17
C LYS A 84 -6.31 12.07 -4.51
N LYS A 85 -5.90 11.96 -3.25
CA LYS A 85 -5.17 13.02 -2.53
C LYS A 85 -3.75 13.24 -3.06
N LEU A 86 -3.11 12.22 -3.60
CA LEU A 86 -1.79 12.33 -4.23
C LEU A 86 -1.77 13.17 -5.52
N ARG A 87 -2.94 13.57 -6.05
CA ARG A 87 -3.03 14.32 -7.32
C ARG A 87 -2.24 15.63 -7.35
N SER A 88 -2.10 16.32 -6.22
CA SER A 88 -1.50 17.66 -6.15
C SER A 88 -0.26 17.76 -5.27
N GLY A 89 0.20 16.65 -4.68
CA GLY A 89 1.29 16.65 -3.72
C GLY A 89 1.21 15.47 -2.75
N TYR A 90 2.16 15.38 -1.83
CA TYR A 90 2.13 14.41 -0.75
C TYR A 90 2.20 15.08 0.62
N SER A 91 1.40 14.59 1.57
CA SER A 91 1.53 14.90 2.98
C SER A 91 1.20 13.67 3.82
N ALA A 92 2.03 13.37 4.82
CA ALA A 92 1.74 12.31 5.80
C ALA A 92 0.43 12.57 6.58
N LYS A 93 -0.06 13.82 6.60
CA LYS A 93 -1.35 14.17 7.20
C LYS A 93 -2.54 13.48 6.50
N TYR A 94 -2.40 13.04 5.25
CA TYR A 94 -3.46 12.32 4.54
C TYR A 94 -3.91 11.05 5.29
N PHE A 95 -3.00 10.38 6.00
CA PHE A 95 -3.36 9.25 6.85
C PHE A 95 -4.24 9.68 8.03
N VAL A 96 -3.94 10.83 8.64
CA VAL A 96 -4.78 11.42 9.70
C VAL A 96 -6.15 11.81 9.15
N ASP A 97 -6.20 12.46 8.00
CA ASP A 97 -7.46 12.90 7.39
C ASP A 97 -8.37 11.72 7.02
N LEU A 98 -7.78 10.57 6.64
CA LEU A 98 -8.52 9.40 6.19
C LEU A 98 -8.83 8.40 7.32
N LEU A 99 -7.98 8.28 8.34
CA LEU A 99 -8.08 7.23 9.38
C LEU A 99 -8.02 7.76 10.82
N GLY A 100 -7.85 9.07 11.01
CA GLY A 100 -7.77 9.69 12.34
C GLY A 100 -6.47 9.46 13.09
N LYS A 101 -5.47 8.80 12.49
CA LYS A 101 -4.17 8.49 13.09
C LYS A 101 -3.04 8.80 12.11
N ASN A 102 -1.87 9.15 12.64
CA ASN A 102 -0.69 9.30 11.79
C ASN A 102 -0.17 7.93 11.30
N VAL A 103 0.64 7.92 10.25
CA VAL A 103 1.10 6.68 9.60
C VAL A 103 1.93 5.80 10.52
N ASP A 104 2.71 6.38 11.44
CA ASP A 104 3.54 5.62 12.38
C ASP A 104 2.69 4.89 13.42
N GLN A 105 1.65 5.54 13.96
CA GLN A 105 0.67 4.89 14.84
C GLN A 105 -0.07 3.76 14.12
N LEU A 106 -0.47 3.98 12.87
CA LEU A 106 -1.13 2.95 12.06
C LEU A 106 -0.19 1.76 11.79
N TRP A 107 1.09 2.03 11.53
CA TRP A 107 2.11 1.01 11.35
C TRP A 107 2.33 0.21 12.65
N SER A 108 2.43 0.88 13.80
CA SER A 108 2.51 0.21 15.10
C SER A 108 1.28 -0.66 15.38
N ASP A 109 0.06 -0.18 15.11
CA ASP A 109 -1.18 -0.96 15.24
C ASP A 109 -1.15 -2.21 14.34
N TYR A 110 -0.67 -2.06 13.10
CA TYR A 110 -0.50 -3.16 12.15
C TYR A 110 0.48 -4.21 12.67
N LYS A 111 1.67 -3.78 13.13
CA LYS A 111 2.68 -4.68 13.71
C LYS A 111 2.14 -5.40 14.94
N ALA A 112 1.45 -4.69 15.84
CA ALA A 112 0.84 -5.28 17.04
C ALA A 112 -0.22 -6.33 16.69
N LYS A 113 -1.07 -6.08 15.69
CA LYS A 113 -2.10 -7.04 15.25
C LYS A 113 -1.51 -8.37 14.78
N TYR A 114 -0.36 -8.34 14.12
CA TYR A 114 0.25 -9.51 13.51
C TYR A 114 1.45 -10.08 14.28
N ALA A 115 1.87 -9.44 15.37
CA ALA A 115 2.92 -9.97 16.26
C ALA A 115 2.47 -11.19 17.09
N GLN A 116 1.17 -11.48 17.14
CA GLN A 116 0.57 -12.56 17.93
C GLN A 116 0.30 -13.85 17.13
N ASN A 117 0.75 -13.92 15.87
CA ASN A 117 0.59 -15.11 15.01
C ASN A 117 1.94 -15.74 14.69
#